data_AF-A0A954ZT68-F1
#
_entry.id   AF-A0A954ZT68-F1
#
_cell.length_a   1.000
_cell.length_b   1.000
_cell.length_c   1.000
_cell.angle_alpha   90.00
_cell.angle_beta   90.00
_cell.angle_gamma   90.00
#
_symmetry.space_group_name_H-M   'P 1'
#
loop_
_entity.id
_entity.type
_entity.pdbx_description
1 polymer ?
#
loop_
_entity_poly.entity_id
_entity_poly.type
_entity_poly.pdbx_seq_one_letter_code
_entity_poly.pdbx_strand_id
1 'polypeptide(L)' 'MSKNDKDISISRAVGQFFGHLWGATTKPVAKDQPQRHEVKRETQESEGEINGQKVVLRRTTIEEVEFKKDE' A
#
# COMPACT_ATOMS: atom_id res chain seq x y z
N MET A 1 -34.62 -7.17 -3.94
CA MET A 1 -33.99 -8.29 -3.20
C MET A 1 -32.80 -8.79 -4.02
N SER A 2 -31.63 -8.81 -3.39
CA SER A 2 -30.31 -9.07 -3.98
C SER A 2 -30.24 -10.43 -4.68
N LYS A 3 -29.80 -10.46 -5.95
CA LYS A 3 -29.52 -11.72 -6.67
C LYS A 3 -28.16 -12.22 -6.20
N ASN A 4 -28.18 -13.36 -5.52
CA ASN A 4 -27.05 -14.04 -4.92
C ASN A 4 -25.78 -14.03 -5.80
N ASP A 5 -24.73 -13.40 -5.30
CA ASP A 5 -23.34 -13.44 -5.80
C ASP A 5 -22.68 -14.85 -5.70
N LYS A 6 -23.46 -15.93 -5.52
CA LYS A 6 -22.92 -17.25 -5.13
C LYS A 6 -22.77 -18.29 -6.26
N ASP A 7 -23.25 -18.00 -7.47
CA ASP A 7 -23.19 -18.95 -8.60
C ASP A 7 -22.33 -18.42 -9.76
N ILE A 8 -21.20 -17.78 -9.45
CA ILE A 8 -20.20 -17.47 -10.47
C ILE A 8 -19.48 -18.78 -10.80
N SER A 9 -19.58 -19.24 -12.06
CA SER A 9 -18.82 -20.41 -12.51
C SER A 9 -17.33 -20.18 -12.24
N ILE A 10 -16.61 -21.23 -11.81
CA ILE A 10 -15.18 -21.15 -11.47
C ILE A 10 -14.39 -20.50 -12.63
N SER A 11 -14.73 -20.83 -13.87
CA SER A 11 -14.15 -20.22 -15.08
C SER A 11 -14.34 -18.70 -15.16
N ARG A 12 -15.52 -18.19 -14.77
CA ARG A 12 -15.82 -16.75 -14.74
C ARG A 12 -15.10 -16.05 -13.59
N ALA A 13 -14.99 -16.69 -12.42
CA ALA A 13 -14.23 -16.16 -11.29
C ALA A 13 -12.73 -16.04 -11.63
N VAL A 14 -12.16 -17.07 -12.27
CA VAL A 14 -10.77 -17.06 -12.73
C VAL A 14 -10.54 -16.00 -13.81
N GLY A 15 -11.45 -15.90 -14.79
CA GLY A 15 -11.39 -14.85 -15.81
C GLY A 15 -11.49 -13.44 -15.22
N GLN A 16 -12.34 -13.23 -14.21
CA GLN A 16 -12.42 -11.97 -13.48
C GLN A 16 -11.14 -11.66 -12.71
N PHE A 17 -10.53 -12.65 -12.05
CA PHE A 17 -9.28 -12.48 -11.33
C PHE A 17 -8.13 -12.04 -12.25
N PHE A 18 -7.90 -12.77 -13.35
CA PHE A 18 -6.85 -12.41 -14.31
C PHE A 18 -7.17 -11.13 -15.08
N GLY A 19 -8.45 -10.85 -15.37
CA GLY A 19 -8.89 -9.59 -15.95
C GLY A 19 -8.61 -8.38 -15.03
N HIS A 20 -8.78 -8.54 -13.72
CA HIS A 20 -8.43 -7.51 -12.74
C HIS A 20 -6.92 -7.32 -12.63
N LEU A 21 -6.13 -8.40 -12.62
CA LEU A 21 -4.66 -8.30 -12.59
C LEU A 21 -4.12 -7.59 -13.83
N TRP A 22 -4.56 -8.01 -15.04
CA TRP A 22 -4.16 -7.37 -16.28
C TRP A 22 -4.59 -5.90 -16.32
N GLY A 23 -5.84 -5.61 -15.93
CA GLY A 23 -6.34 -4.25 -15.85
C GLY A 23 -5.59 -3.37 -14.83
N ALA A 24 -5.03 -3.93 -13.76
CA ALA A 24 -4.24 -3.20 -12.79
C ALA A 24 -2.82 -2.91 -13.30
N THR A 25 -2.20 -3.84 -14.03
CA THR A 25 -0.83 -3.66 -14.56
C THR A 25 -0.78 -2.77 -15.80
N THR A 26 -1.86 -2.73 -16.59
CA THR A 26 -1.91 -1.88 -17.80
C THR A 26 -2.40 -0.47 -17.53
N LYS A 27 -2.99 -0.20 -16.36
CA LYS A 27 -3.40 1.17 -16.01
C LYS A 27 -2.15 1.97 -15.65
N PRO A 28 -1.83 3.04 -16.39
CA PRO A 28 -0.77 3.94 -15.96
C PRO A 28 -1.16 4.51 -14.59
N VAL A 29 -0.20 4.55 -13.67
CA VAL A 29 -0.36 5.26 -12.38
C VAL A 29 -0.89 6.65 -12.72
N ALA A 30 -2.02 7.03 -12.12
CA ALA A 30 -2.70 8.28 -12.43
C ALA A 30 -1.68 9.43 -12.42
N LYS A 31 -1.50 10.10 -13.56
CA LYS A 31 -0.50 11.17 -13.77
C LYS A 31 -0.69 12.41 -12.88
N ASP A 32 -1.77 12.44 -12.10
CA ASP A 32 -2.14 13.51 -11.16
C ASP A 32 -1.83 13.18 -9.71
N GLN A 33 -1.23 12.03 -9.40
CA GLN A 33 -0.60 11.87 -8.11
C GLN A 33 0.77 12.53 -8.16
N PRO A 34 1.06 13.50 -7.27
CA PRO A 34 2.39 14.06 -7.19
C PRO A 34 3.35 12.90 -6.96
N GLN A 35 4.39 12.79 -7.79
CA GLN A 35 5.36 11.71 -7.65
C GLN A 35 6.07 11.91 -6.32
N ARG A 36 5.64 11.15 -5.31
CA ARG A 36 6.25 11.11 -4.00
C ARG A 36 7.43 10.16 -4.06
N HIS A 37 8.62 10.69 -3.85
CA HIS A 37 9.86 9.91 -3.81
C HIS A 37 10.32 9.80 -2.38
N GLU A 38 10.35 8.59 -1.84
CA GLU A 38 10.96 8.31 -0.54
C GLU A 38 12.49 8.39 -0.70
N VAL A 39 13.11 9.38 -0.08
CA VAL A 39 14.56 9.63 -0.23
C VAL A 39 15.36 8.92 0.85
N LYS A 40 14.77 8.71 2.02
CA LYS A 40 15.44 8.02 3.13
C LYS A 40 14.44 7.39 4.08
N ARG A 41 14.73 6.15 4.49
CA ARG A 41 14.09 5.45 5.60
C ARG A 41 15.12 5.09 6.64
N GLU A 42 14.91 5.49 7.88
CA GLU A 42 15.76 5.09 8.99
C GLU A 42 14.88 4.52 10.10
N THR A 43 15.16 3.30 10.52
CA THR A 43 14.48 2.67 11.66
C THR A 43 15.48 2.43 12.77
N GLN A 44 15.17 2.98 13.94
CA GLN A 44 15.95 2.83 15.15
C GLN A 44 15.13 2.03 16.16
N GLU A 45 15.74 0.99 16.71
CA GLU A 45 15.17 0.20 17.79
C GLU A 45 15.97 0.42 19.07
N SER A 46 15.27 0.60 20.19
CA SER A 46 15.87 0.72 21.51
C SER A 46 15.06 -0.10 22.49
N GLU A 47 15.76 -0.95 23.24
CA GLU A 47 15.18 -1.69 24.35
C GLU A 47 15.20 -0.82 25.61
N GLY A 48 14.18 -0.96 26.46
CA GLY A 48 14.09 -0.24 27.72
C GLY A 48 13.14 -0.91 28.70
N GLU A 49 12.94 -0.26 29.84
CA GLU A 49 12.01 -0.72 30.87
C GLU A 49 11.09 0.43 31.28
N ILE A 50 9.77 0.19 31.25
CA ILE A 50 8.75 1.13 31.72
C ILE A 50 7.91 0.40 32.75
N ASN A 51 7.81 0.96 33.96
CA ASN A 51 7.00 0.39 35.05
C ASN A 51 7.30 -1.08 35.37
N GLY A 52 8.57 -1.50 35.31
CA GLY A 52 8.94 -2.89 35.60
C GLY A 52 8.83 -3.86 34.41
N GLN A 53 8.43 -3.38 33.23
CA GLN A 53 8.22 -4.21 32.04
C GLN A 53 9.22 -3.87 30.94
N LYS A 54 9.84 -4.90 30.37
CA LYS A 54 10.70 -4.76 29.18
C LYS A 54 9.87 -4.30 27.99
N VAL A 55 10.32 -3.26 27.31
CA VAL A 55 9.68 -2.70 26.13
C VAL A 55 10.71 -2.52 25.01
N VAL A 56 10.23 -2.57 23.77
CA VAL A 56 11.01 -2.22 22.58
C VAL A 56 10.39 -0.99 21.95
N LEU A 57 11.13 0.11 21.95
CA LEU A 57 10.77 1.33 21.25
C LEU A 57 11.30 1.23 19.82
N ARG A 58 10.39 1.27 18.85
CA ARG A 58 10.72 1.37 17.43
C ARG A 58 10.35 2.75 16.93
N ARG A 59 11.33 3.49 16.40
CA ARG A 59 11.14 4.78 15.75
C ARG A 59 11.52 4.66 14.28
N THR A 60 10.61 5.00 13.39
CA THR A 60 10.88 5.06 11.94
C THR A 60 10.77 6.51 11.48
N THR A 61 11.86 7.02 10.92
CA THR A 61 11.89 8.32 10.22
C THR A 61 11.82 8.04 8.73
N ILE A 62 10.85 8.65 8.05
CA ILE A 62 10.67 8.59 6.60
C ILE A 62 10.83 10.02 6.07
N GLU A 63 11.78 10.21 5.17
CA GLU A 63 11.99 11.46 4.46
C GLU A 63 11.45 11.30 3.03
N GLU A 64 10.56 12.19 2.63
CA GLU A 64 9.89 12.17 1.33
C GLU A 64 10.04 13.51 0.62
N VAL A 65 10.22 13.47 -0.70
CA VAL A 65 10.21 14.65 -1.56
C VAL A 65 9.00 14.54 -2.48
N GLU A 66 8.23 15.63 -2.54
CA GLU A 66 7.07 15.76 -3.40
C GLU A 66 7.34 16.84 -4.46
N PHE A 67 7.36 16.45 -5.73
CA PHE A 67 7.52 17.41 -6.83
C PHE A 67 6.16 18.06 -7.12
N LYS A 68 6.04 19.35 -6.83
CA LYS A 68 4.92 20.16 -7.31
C LYS A 68 5.19 20.50 -8.77
N LYS A 69 4.20 20.28 -9.65
CA LYS A 69 4.22 20.88 -10.99
C LYS A 69 3.87 22.36 -10.79
N ASP A 70 4.77 23.25 -11.16
CA ASP A 70 4.44 24.67 -11.31
C ASP A 70 3.45 24.78 -12.48
N GLU A 71 2.30 25.41 -12.26
CA GLU A 71 1.35 25.81 -13.32
C GLU A 71 1.92 26.92 -14.19
#